data_AF-A0A6S6XL67-F1
#
_entry.id   AF-A0A6S6XL67-F1
#
_cell.length_a   1.000
_cell.length_b   1.000
_cell.length_c   1.000
_cell.angle_alpha   90.00
_cell.angle_beta   90.00
_cell.angle_gamma   90.00
#
_symmetry.space_group_name_H-M   'P 1'
#
loop_
_entity.id
_entity.type
_entity.pdbx_description
1 polymer ?
#
loop_
_entity_poly.entity_id
_entity_poly.type
_entity_poly.pdbx_seq_one_letter_code
_entity_poly.pdbx_strand_id
1 'polypeptide(L)' 'MALGIVLMVLAAVLLIFAGMSAREKGPLWSLTYFSASEKEREELKTKENYRLSALICGGAGIAFLVVACVLLFR' A
#
# COMPACT_ATOMS: atom_id res chain seq x y z
N MET A 1 8.88 -21.90 1.74
CA MET A 1 7.41 -22.05 1.91
C MET A 1 6.78 -21.06 2.89
N ALA A 2 6.98 -21.15 4.21
CA ALA A 2 6.28 -20.28 5.18
C ALA A 2 6.47 -18.77 4.93
N LEU A 3 7.71 -18.34 4.67
CA LEU A 3 8.02 -16.94 4.33
C LEU A 3 7.31 -16.47 3.04
N GLY A 4 7.20 -17.34 2.03
CA GLY A 4 6.52 -17.01 0.78
C GLY A 4 5.02 -16.79 0.98
N ILE A 5 4.38 -17.57 1.86
CA ILE A 5 2.97 -17.38 2.22
C ILE A 5 2.77 -16.04 2.94
N VAL A 6 3.65 -15.71 3.89
CA VAL A 6 3.61 -14.42 4.60
C VAL A 6 3.74 -13.25 3.63
N LEU A 7 4.66 -13.34 2.67
CA LEU A 7 4.84 -12.30 1.64
C LEU A 7 3.64 -12.19 0.70
N MET A 8 2.99 -13.30 0.35
CA MET A 8 1.73 -13.29 -0.43
C MET A 8 0.62 -12.52 0.29
N VAL A 9 0.45 -12.73 1.60
CA VAL A 9 -0.55 -12.02 2.40
C VAL A 9 -0.22 -10.53 2.47
N LEU A 10 1.05 -10.17 2.73
CA LEU A 10 1.51 -8.78 2.73
C LEU A 10 1.30 -8.09 1.37
N ALA A 11 1.65 -8.77 0.28
CA ALA A 11 1.43 -8.28 -1.07
C ALA A 11 -0.05 -8.00 -1.33
N ALA A 12 -0.94 -8.93 -0.96
CA ALA A 12 -2.37 -8.76 -1.11
C ALA A 12 -2.89 -7.53 -0.35
N VAL A 13 -2.49 -7.34 0.90
CA VAL A 13 -2.88 -6.18 1.71
C VAL A 13 -2.43 -4.87 1.05
N LEU A 14 -1.16 -4.80 0.63
CA LEU A 14 -0.61 -3.60 -0.01
C LEU A 14 -1.29 -3.28 -1.35
N LEU A 15 -1.62 -4.30 -2.16
CA LEU A 15 -2.31 -4.12 -3.42
C LEU A 15 -3.77 -3.67 -3.23
N ILE A 16 -4.46 -4.19 -2.21
CA ILE A 16 -5.79 -3.71 -1.83
C ILE A 16 -5.73 -2.24 -1.43
N PHE A 17 -4.77 -1.86 -0.58
CA PHE A 17 -4.56 -0.45 -0.20
C PHE A 17 -4.23 0.42 -1.39
N ALA A 18 -3.35 -0.03 -2.29
CA ALA A 18 -3.03 0.68 -3.52
C ALA A 18 -4.27 0.90 -4.39
N GLY A 19 -5.15 -0.11 -4.50
CA GLY A 19 -6.42 0.00 -5.21
C GLY A 19 -7.40 0.97 -4.55
N MET A 20 -7.46 1.02 -3.22
CA MET A 20 -8.24 2.01 -2.49
C MET A 20 -7.70 3.43 -2.70
N SER A 21 -6.39 3.63 -2.56
CA SER A 21 -5.74 4.93 -2.79
C SER A 21 -5.87 5.40 -4.24
N ALA A 22 -5.78 4.50 -5.23
CA ALA A 22 -5.99 4.83 -6.63
C ALA A 22 -7.43 5.29 -6.93
N ARG A 23 -8.40 4.91 -6.11
CA ARG A 23 -9.79 5.37 -6.15
C ARG A 23 -10.04 6.60 -5.27
N GLU A 24 -8.98 7.21 -4.74
CA GLU A 24 -9.04 8.36 -3.82
C GLU A 24 -9.91 8.07 -2.57
N LYS A 25 -9.89 6.82 -2.11
CA LYS A 25 -10.71 6.34 -0.99
C LYS A 25 -9.85 5.91 0.20
N GLY A 26 -10.38 6.18 1.40
CA GLY A 26 -9.81 5.70 2.65
C GLY A 26 -8.69 6.60 3.21
N PRO A 27 -7.89 6.10 4.16
CA PRO A 27 -6.76 6.84 4.71
C PRO A 27 -5.57 6.86 3.72
N LEU A 28 -4.75 7.90 3.79
CA LEU A 28 -3.47 7.94 3.09
C LEU A 28 -2.43 7.13 3.86
N TRP A 29 -1.59 6.40 3.11
CA TRP A 29 -0.52 5.59 3.70
C TRP A 29 0.75 6.43 3.87
N SER A 30 0.68 7.43 4.75
CA SER A 30 1.82 8.28 5.09
C SER A 30 1.88 8.52 6.61
N LEU A 31 3.09 8.55 7.16
CA LEU A 31 3.29 8.86 8.57
C LEU A 31 2.70 10.23 8.92
N THR A 32 2.87 11.21 8.02
CA THR A 32 2.31 12.56 8.16
C THR A 32 0.80 12.53 8.31
N TYR A 33 0.09 11.70 7.56
CA TYR A 33 -1.37 11.55 7.68
C TYR A 33 -1.78 10.94 9.02
N PHE A 34 -1.05 9.93 9.50
CA PHE A 34 -1.38 9.29 10.78
C PHE A 34 -1.08 10.18 11.99
N SER A 35 -0.04 11.00 11.93
CA SER A 35 0.32 11.96 12.99
C SER A 35 -0.46 13.27 12.94
N ALA A 36 -1.10 13.58 11.81
CA ALA A 36 -1.87 14.81 11.61
C ALA A 36 -3.18 14.82 12.42
N SER A 37 -3.61 16.01 12.81
CA SER A 37 -4.94 16.29 13.36
C SER A 37 -6.04 16.04 12.31
N GLU A 38 -7.31 15.97 12.73
CA GLU A 38 -8.41 15.73 11.79
C GLU A 38 -8.49 16.77 10.67
N LYS A 39 -8.26 18.05 10.99
CA LYS A 39 -8.26 19.13 10.00
C LYS A 39 -7.12 18.97 8.99
N GLU A 40 -5.91 18.73 9.48
CA GLU A 40 -4.73 18.52 8.62
C GLU A 40 -4.87 17.25 7.75
N ARG A 41 -5.54 16.21 8.25
CA ARG A 41 -5.81 14.99 7.47
C ARG A 41 -6.69 15.26 6.26
N GLU A 42 -7.69 16.15 6.38
CA GLU A 42 -8.52 16.52 5.24
C GLU A 42 -7.74 17.32 4.20
N GLU A 43 -6.87 18.23 4.63
CA GLU A 43 -5.97 18.98 3.75
C GLU A 43 -4.97 18.07 3.02
N LEU A 44 -4.51 17.01 3.69
CA LEU A 44 -3.59 16.04 3.11
C LEU A 44 -4.24 15.12 2.08
N LYS A 45 -5.58 14.94 2.06
CA LYS A 45 -6.33 14.09 1.13
C LYS A 45 -6.41 14.66 -0.29
N THR A 46 -5.27 15.05 -0.84
CA THR A 46 -5.14 15.51 -2.21
C THR A 46 -5.00 14.34 -3.17
N LYS A 47 -5.46 14.52 -4.41
CA LYS A 47 -5.30 13.55 -5.50
C LYS A 47 -3.84 13.15 -5.71
N GLU A 48 -2.92 14.09 -5.57
CA GLU A 48 -1.48 13.83 -5.69
C GLU A 48 -0.98 12.88 -4.59
N ASN A 49 -1.34 13.14 -3.33
CA ASN A 49 -0.96 12.28 -2.20
C ASN A 49 -1.57 10.87 -2.32
N TYR A 50 -2.80 10.76 -2.83
CA TYR A 50 -3.42 9.47 -3.12
C TYR A 50 -2.69 8.71 -4.23
N ARG A 51 -2.29 9.40 -5.32
CA ARG A 51 -1.50 8.78 -6.40
C ARG A 51 -0.14 8.32 -5.90
N LEU A 52 0.55 9.13 -5.10
CA LEU A 52 1.82 8.74 -4.48
C LEU A 52 1.65 7.53 -3.56
N SER A 53 0.63 7.54 -2.69
CA SER A 53 0.32 6.42 -1.80
C SER A 53 0.03 5.13 -2.59
N ALA A 54 -0.75 5.24 -3.66
CA ALA A 54 -1.07 4.13 -4.55
C ALA A 54 0.18 3.58 -5.26
N LEU A 55 1.08 4.45 -5.69
CA LEU A 55 2.32 4.06 -6.38
C LEU A 55 3.29 3.34 -5.43
N ILE A 56 3.46 3.87 -4.21
CA ILE A 56 4.31 3.26 -3.18
C ILE A 56 3.75 1.91 -2.75
N CYS A 57 2.47 1.85 -2.36
CA CYS A 57 1.84 0.61 -1.90
C CYS A 57 1.75 -0.41 -3.04
N GLY A 58 1.41 0.03 -4.25
CA GLY A 58 1.31 -0.83 -5.43
C GLY A 58 2.67 -1.41 -5.83
N GLY A 59 3.70 -0.56 -5.89
CA GLY A 59 5.07 -0.98 -6.19
C GLY A 59 5.61 -1.98 -5.17
N ALA A 60 5.44 -1.69 -3.88
CA ALA A 60 5.84 -2.60 -2.81
C ALA A 60 5.06 -3.93 -2.84
N GLY A 61 3.75 -3.87 -3.10
CA GLY A 61 2.90 -5.05 -3.24
C GLY A 61 3.33 -5.96 -4.39
N ILE A 62 3.61 -5.37 -5.57
CA ILE A 62 4.13 -6.12 -6.73
C ILE A 62 5.50 -6.74 -6.41
N ALA A 63 6.41 -5.99 -5.78
CA ALA A 63 7.72 -6.49 -5.41
C ALA A 63 7.63 -7.70 -4.46
N PHE A 64 6.79 -7.62 -3.42
CA PHE A 64 6.57 -8.74 -2.52
C PHE A 64 5.90 -9.93 -3.19
N LEU A 65 4.98 -9.70 -4.12
CA LEU A 65 4.36 -10.77 -4.91
C LEU A 65 5.40 -11.53 -5.74
N VAL A 66 6.29 -10.80 -6.43
CA VAL A 66 7.38 -11.40 -7.22
C VAL A 66 8.31 -12.22 -6.34
N VAL A 67 8.76 -11.66 -5.21
CA VAL A 67 9.63 -12.39 -4.26
C VAL A 67 8.93 -13.62 -3.69
N ALA A 68 7.65 -13.52 -3.34
CA ALA A 68 6.86 -14.65 -2.84
C ALA A 68 6.76 -15.77 -3.87
N CYS A 69 6.49 -15.45 -5.14
CA CYS A 69 6.48 -16.43 -6.22
C CYS A 69 7.83 -17.13 -6.36
N VAL A 70 8.94 -16.38 -6.34
CA VAL A 70 10.29 -16.97 -6.40
C VAL A 70 10.54 -17.91 -5.22
N LEU A 71 10.06 -17.61 -4.01
CA LEU A 71 10.28 -18.44 -2.82
C LEU A 71 9.33 -19.65 -2.70
N LEU A 72 8.24 -19.69 -3.46
CA LEU A 72 7.26 -20.78 -3.44
C LEU A 72 7.44 -21.76 -4.59
N PHE A 73 7.92 -21.29 -5.74
CA PHE A 73 8.06 -22.07 -6.98
C PHE A 73 9.51 -22.43 -7.32
N ARG A 74 10.44 -22.18 -6.40
CA ARG A 74 11.86 -22.55 -6.49
C ARG A 74 12.22 -23.46 -5.33
#